data_AF-A0AAY4EFF5-F1
#
_entry.id   AF-A0AAY4EFF5-F1
#
_cell.length_a   1.000
_cell.length_b   1.000
_cell.length_c   1.000
_cell.angle_alpha   90.00
_cell.angle_beta   90.00
_cell.angle_gamma   90.00
#
_symmetry.space_group_name_H-M   'P 1'
#
loop_
_entity.id
_entity.type
_entity.pdbx_description
1 polymer ?
#
loop_
_entity_poly.entity_id
_entity_poly.type
_entity_poly.pdbx_seq_one_letter_code
_entity_poly.pdbx_strand_id
1 'polypeptide(L)'
;LSDLPMAASLVCGDTQCRVSSVLNKDVKQFGKKFLFDSNEETCWNSDQGQSPWSFPREVLVSEVKVQFQGGFSCRTCRLEGCPPFPLKKSVILGR
;
A
#
# COMPACT_ATOMS: atom_id res chain seq x y z
N LEU A 1 -19.66 -10.01 24.27
CA LEU A 1 -19.03 -10.20 22.94
C LEU A 1 -18.91 -8.87 22.16
N SER A 2 -18.93 -7.72 22.84
CA SER A 2 -19.24 -6.40 22.25
C SER A 2 -18.06 -5.47 22.00
N ASP A 3 -16.83 -5.79 22.42
CA ASP A 3 -15.75 -4.80 22.47
C ASP A 3 -14.46 -5.26 21.78
N LEU A 4 -14.60 -5.98 20.66
CA LEU A 4 -13.48 -6.03 19.72
C LEU A 4 -13.41 -4.68 19.00
N PRO A 5 -12.25 -3.99 18.99
CA PRO A 5 -12.12 -2.72 18.30
C PRO A 5 -12.53 -2.91 16.84
N MET A 6 -13.50 -2.11 16.39
CA MET A 6 -13.88 -2.05 14.98
C MET A 6 -12.63 -1.79 14.14
N ALA A 7 -12.33 -2.70 13.23
CA ALA A 7 -11.21 -2.55 12.31
C ALA A 7 -11.47 -1.29 11.46
N ALA A 8 -10.60 -0.30 11.61
CA ALA A 8 -10.63 0.91 10.82
C ALA A 8 -9.71 0.78 9.60
N SER A 9 -10.02 1.50 8.53
CA SER A 9 -9.11 1.61 7.39
C SER A 9 -7.77 2.17 7.86
N LEU A 10 -6.68 1.48 7.50
CA LEU A 10 -5.32 1.95 7.73
C LEU A 10 -4.87 2.97 6.66
N VAL A 11 -5.61 3.07 5.55
CA VAL A 11 -5.36 4.07 4.50
C VAL A 11 -5.96 5.40 4.94
N CYS A 12 -5.12 6.43 5.04
CA CYS A 12 -5.50 7.80 5.35
C CYS A 12 -4.71 8.80 4.47
N GLY A 13 -4.96 10.10 4.65
CA GLY A 13 -4.26 11.15 3.89
C GLY A 13 -2.74 11.16 4.06
N ASP A 14 -2.23 10.62 5.16
CA ASP A 14 -0.80 10.52 5.45
C ASP A 14 -0.18 9.19 4.98
N THR A 15 -0.99 8.25 4.48
CA THR A 15 -0.48 7.00 3.89
C THR A 15 0.28 7.34 2.62
N GLN A 16 1.59 7.08 2.62
CA GLN A 16 2.39 7.30 1.44
C GLN A 16 2.39 6.06 0.56
N CYS A 17 2.21 6.30 -0.73
CA CYS A 17 2.24 5.29 -1.76
C CYS A 17 3.10 5.81 -2.92
N ARG A 18 4.11 5.02 -3.27
CA ARG A 18 4.94 5.25 -4.46
C ARG A 18 4.64 4.13 -5.44
N VAL A 19 4.09 4.49 -6.59
CA VAL A 19 3.88 3.56 -7.70
C VAL A 19 5.12 3.57 -8.59
N SER A 20 5.58 2.39 -9.03
CA SER A 20 6.75 2.28 -9.91
C SER A 20 6.52 2.83 -11.31
N SER A 21 5.29 2.67 -11.84
CA SER A 21 4.92 3.19 -13.15
C SER A 21 3.41 3.39 -13.26
N VAL A 22 2.98 4.00 -14.36
CA VAL A 22 1.58 4.17 -14.75
C VAL A 22 1.46 3.74 -16.20
N LEU A 23 0.46 2.93 -16.53
CA LEU A 23 0.20 2.40 -17.87
C LEU A 23 0.23 3.52 -18.91
N ASN A 24 1.08 3.39 -19.94
CA ASN A 24 1.28 4.38 -21.00
C ASN A 24 1.63 5.80 -20.51
N LYS A 25 2.10 5.94 -19.26
CA LYS A 25 2.30 7.23 -18.57
C LYS A 25 1.02 8.07 -18.44
N ASP A 26 -0.17 7.49 -18.60
CA ASP A 26 -1.44 8.21 -18.49
C ASP A 26 -1.87 8.36 -17.02
N VAL A 27 -1.27 9.35 -16.35
CA VAL A 27 -1.59 9.69 -14.95
C VAL A 27 -3.04 10.19 -14.78
N LYS A 28 -3.68 10.67 -15.86
CA LYS A 28 -5.06 11.18 -15.77
C LYS A 28 -6.06 10.06 -15.65
N GLN A 29 -5.84 8.93 -16.33
CA GLN A 29 -6.74 7.77 -16.33
C GLN A 29 -6.30 6.64 -15.38
N PHE A 30 -4.99 6.47 -15.16
CA PHE A 30 -4.45 5.33 -14.41
C PHE A 30 -3.52 5.75 -13.26
N GLY A 31 -3.56 7.01 -12.83
CA GLY A 31 -2.67 7.53 -11.79
C GLY A 31 -2.92 6.94 -10.40
N LYS A 32 -1.91 7.01 -9.54
CA LYS A 32 -1.94 6.49 -8.15
C LYS A 32 -3.09 6.99 -7.28
N LYS A 33 -3.68 8.15 -7.60
CA LYS A 33 -4.81 8.70 -6.84
C LYS A 33 -6.02 7.74 -6.84
N PHE A 34 -6.15 6.94 -7.90
CA PHE A 34 -7.20 5.94 -8.07
C PHE A 34 -6.96 4.64 -7.27
N LEU A 35 -5.87 4.54 -6.50
CA LEU A 35 -5.70 3.43 -5.54
C LEU A 35 -6.59 3.59 -4.29
N PHE A 36 -6.95 4.83 -3.94
CA PHE A 36 -7.51 5.16 -2.62
C PHE A 36 -8.71 6.10 -2.70
N ASP A 37 -9.26 6.35 -3.88
CA ASP A 37 -10.40 7.25 -4.07
C ASP A 37 -11.76 6.57 -3.83
N SER A 38 -11.76 5.27 -3.52
CA SER A 38 -12.96 4.46 -3.25
C SER A 38 -13.96 4.46 -4.41
N ASN A 39 -13.49 4.67 -5.64
CA ASN A 39 -14.32 4.64 -6.83
C ASN A 39 -14.05 3.37 -7.66
N GLU A 40 -15.05 2.50 -7.74
CA GLU A 40 -14.98 1.21 -8.44
C GLU A 40 -14.78 1.35 -9.95
N GLU A 41 -15.06 2.53 -10.52
CA GLU A 41 -14.88 2.81 -11.95
C GLU A 41 -13.47 3.26 -12.31
N THR A 42 -12.61 3.49 -11.31
CA THR A 42 -11.23 3.94 -11.51
C THR A 42 -10.22 2.95 -10.95
N CYS A 43 -9.01 2.93 -11.51
CA CYS A 43 -7.92 2.15 -10.94
C CYS A 43 -6.57 2.82 -11.19
N TRP A 44 -5.58 2.46 -10.37
CA TRP A 44 -4.20 2.55 -10.81
C TRP A 44 -3.88 1.34 -11.68
N ASN A 45 -3.25 1.59 -12.83
CA ASN A 45 -2.76 0.55 -13.72
C ASN A 45 -1.28 0.81 -14.01
N SER A 46 -0.45 -0.23 -13.92
CA SER A 46 1.00 -0.15 -14.11
C SER A 46 1.43 -0.74 -15.44
N ASP A 47 2.38 -0.11 -16.13
CA ASP A 47 3.12 -0.79 -17.22
C ASP A 47 3.95 -1.96 -16.67
N GLN A 48 4.65 -1.73 -15.55
CA GLN A 48 5.54 -2.67 -14.88
C GLN A 48 5.78 -2.28 -13.41
N GLY A 49 6.08 -3.28 -12.57
CA GLY A 49 6.60 -3.08 -11.22
C GLY A 49 5.54 -3.19 -10.12
N GLN A 50 5.83 -2.58 -8.96
CA GLN A 50 5.10 -2.75 -7.70
C GLN A 50 4.78 -1.40 -7.05
N SER A 51 3.91 -1.43 -6.04
CA SER A 51 3.49 -0.24 -5.29
C SER A 51 3.70 -0.44 -3.78
N PRO A 52 4.87 -0.07 -3.21
CA PRO A 52 5.06 -0.06 -1.77
C PRO A 52 4.17 0.98 -1.07
N TRP A 53 3.70 0.62 0.11
CA TRP A 53 2.92 1.48 1.01
C TRP A 53 3.64 1.68 2.34
N SER A 54 3.57 2.90 2.87
CA SER A 54 4.06 3.20 4.21
C SER A 54 3.02 3.97 5.00
N PHE A 55 2.84 3.58 6.25
CA PHE A 55 1.92 4.20 7.19
C PHE A 55 2.66 5.23 8.05
N PRO A 56 1.98 6.28 8.54
CA PRO A 56 2.59 7.32 9.39
C PRO A 56 3.01 6.80 10.77
N ARG A 57 2.57 5.60 11.15
CA ARG A 57 2.86 4.92 12.42
C ARG A 57 2.91 3.42 12.23
N GLU A 58 3.38 2.70 13.24
CA GLU A 58 3.22 1.25 13.30
C GLU A 58 1.73 0.88 13.32
N VAL A 59 1.38 -0.17 12.57
CA VAL A 59 0.00 -0.63 12.40
C VAL A 59 -0.06 -2.14 12.56
N LEU A 60 -1.18 -2.61 13.09
CA LEU A 60 -1.55 -4.02 13.06
C LEU A 60 -2.52 -4.23 11.90
N VAL A 61 -2.09 -5.01 10.90
CA VAL A 61 -2.92 -5.33 9.73
C VAL A 61 -3.72 -6.59 10.02
N SER A 62 -5.04 -6.49 10.12
CA SER A 62 -5.94 -7.63 10.31
C SER A 62 -6.58 -8.12 9.01
N GLU A 63 -6.70 -7.26 8.01
CA GLU A 63 -7.37 -7.54 6.74
C GLU A 63 -6.76 -6.69 5.62
N VAL A 64 -6.65 -7.26 4.42
CA VAL A 64 -6.28 -6.52 3.20
C VAL A 64 -7.33 -6.79 2.13
N LYS A 65 -7.94 -5.70 1.63
CA LYS A 65 -8.90 -5.75 0.52
C LYS A 65 -8.24 -5.18 -0.73
N VAL A 66 -8.23 -5.98 -1.79
CA VAL A 66 -7.72 -5.57 -3.11
C VAL A 66 -8.86 -5.71 -4.10
N GLN A 67 -9.17 -4.62 -4.79
CA GLN A 67 -10.17 -4.59 -5.85
C GLN A 67 -9.47 -4.46 -7.19
N PHE A 68 -9.93 -5.24 -8.17
CA PHE A 68 -9.44 -5.18 -9.54
C PHE A 68 -10.52 -4.60 -10.43
N GLN A 69 -10.11 -3.80 -11.42
CA GLN A 69 -11.02 -3.26 -12.42
C GLN A 69 -10.90 -4.04 -13.74
N GLY A 70 -12.03 -4.55 -14.24
CA GLY A 70 -12.12 -5.13 -15.57
C GLY A 70 -11.37 -6.47 -15.75
N GLY A 71 -10.77 -6.67 -16.92
CA GLY A 71 -10.14 -7.93 -17.34
C GLY A 71 -8.67 -8.11 -16.94
N PHE A 72 -8.09 -7.16 -16.21
CA PHE A 72 -6.67 -7.19 -15.82
C PHE A 72 -6.56 -7.31 -14.30
N SER A 73 -5.85 -8.33 -13.83
CA SER A 73 -5.53 -8.52 -12.42
C SER A 73 -4.11 -9.04 -12.27
N CYS A 74 -3.51 -8.83 -11.10
CA CYS A 74 -2.25 -9.48 -10.79
C CYS A 74 -2.50 -10.99 -10.67
N ARG A 75 -1.63 -11.81 -11.29
CA ARG A 75 -1.68 -13.27 -11.11
C ARG A 75 -1.25 -13.70 -9.72
N THR A 76 -0.35 -12.93 -9.12
CA THR A 76 0.19 -13.19 -7.79
C THR A 76 0.43 -11.85 -7.11
N CYS A 77 -0.08 -11.73 -5.89
CA CYS A 77 0.19 -10.60 -5.01
C CYS A 77 1.01 -11.11 -3.82
N ARG A 78 2.07 -10.39 -3.45
CA ARG A 78 2.90 -10.70 -2.29
C ARG A 78 2.84 -9.51 -1.34
N LEU A 79 2.31 -9.74 -0.16
CA LEU A 79 2.27 -8.74 0.91
C LEU A 79 3.47 -8.98 1.83
N GLU A 80 4.32 -7.96 1.98
CA GLU A 80 5.46 -8.00 2.88
C GLU A 80 5.37 -6.83 3.86
N GLY A 81 5.54 -7.13 5.15
CA GLY A 81 5.72 -6.12 6.18
C GLY A 81 7.22 -5.88 6.40
N CYS A 82 7.63 -4.62 6.44
CA CYS A 82 8.97 -4.24 6.87
C CYS A 82 8.83 -3.28 8.06
N PRO A 83 9.50 -3.52 9.21
CA PRO A 83 9.65 -2.47 10.20
C PRO A 83 10.36 -1.27 9.57
N PRO A 84 10.10 -0.03 10.02
CA PRO A 84 10.83 1.13 9.53
C PRO A 84 12.35 0.88 9.70
N PHE A 85 13.08 0.85 8.59
CA PHE A 85 14.53 0.64 8.57
C PHE A 85 15.27 1.72 9.40
N PRO A 86 16.37 1.36 10.10
CA PRO A 86 16.42 0.65 11.37
C PRO A 86 16.51 1.62 12.58
N LEU A 87 16.16 1.12 13.78
CA LEU A 87 16.74 1.63 15.04
C LEU A 87 18.25 1.79 14.85
N LYS A 88 18.80 2.97 15.16
CA LYS A 88 20.24 3.26 15.07
C LYS A 88 21.02 2.08 15.64
N LYS A 89 21.87 1.44 14.83
CA LYS A 89 22.76 0.38 15.30
C LYS A 89 23.53 0.92 16.51
N SER A 90 23.26 0.39 17.70
CA SER A 90 24.18 0.55 18.82
C SER A 90 25.45 -0.20 18.46
N VAL A 91 26.52 0.54 18.20
CA VAL A 91 27.86 -0.02 18.17
C VAL A 91 28.19 -0.38 19.62
N ILE A 92 28.07 -1.66 19.98
CA ILE A 92 28.74 -2.17 21.17
C ILE A 92 30.19 -2.39 20.75
N LEU A 93 31.07 -1.43 21.08
CA LEU A 93 32.52 -1.66 21.09
C LEU A 93 32.82 -2.62 22.25
N GLY A 94 32.87 -3.91 21.94
CA GLY A 94 33.44 -4.93 22.81
C GLY A 94 34.96 -4.92 22.68
N ARG A 95 35.64 -4.99 23.83
CA ARG A 95 37.09 -4.82 24.03
C ARG A 95 37.96 -5.73 23.17
#